data_AF-A0AAW5ET01-F1
#
_entry.id   AF-A0AAW5ET01-F1
#
_cell.length_a   1.000
_cell.length_b   1.000
_cell.length_c   1.000
_cell.angle_alpha   90.00
_cell.angle_beta   90.00
_cell.angle_gamma   90.00
#
_symmetry.space_group_name_H-M   'P 1'
#
loop_
_entity.id
_entity.type
_entity.pdbx_description
1 polymer ?
#
loop_
_entity_poly.entity_id
_entity_poly.type
_entity_poly.pdbx_seq_one_letter_code
_entity_poly.pdbx_strand_id
1 'polypeptide(L)'
;MRPGISHRTRPPRIDWSRLDPQVAHLRDSGLSNRETARRLNLNVKTMETRLRHLRLHQAATHAATHMALRGDEVRRACLNCDAAFIADGRFLRLCPTCRTMFG
;
A
#
# COMPACT_ATOMS: atom_id res chain seq x y z
N MET A 1 44.83 11.49 -24.90
CA MET A 1 43.50 11.67 -25.51
C MET A 1 42.46 11.03 -24.60
N ARG A 2 41.47 11.79 -24.07
CA ARG A 2 40.43 11.26 -23.17
C ARG A 2 39.17 10.97 -24.00
N PRO A 3 38.67 9.72 -24.09
CA PRO A 3 37.41 9.45 -24.78
C PRO A 3 36.22 9.92 -23.96
N GLY A 4 35.23 10.46 -24.68
CA GLY A 4 34.10 11.23 -24.16
C GLY A 4 33.21 10.48 -23.17
N ILE A 5 32.67 11.25 -22.24
CA ILE A 5 31.68 10.82 -21.25
C ILE A 5 30.39 10.56 -22.04
N SER A 6 30.08 9.28 -22.27
CA SER A 6 28.78 8.86 -22.77
C SER A 6 27.71 9.26 -21.76
N HIS A 7 27.07 10.42 -21.98
CA HIS A 7 25.90 10.82 -21.21
C HIS A 7 24.82 9.77 -21.43
N ARG A 8 24.63 8.90 -20.44
CA ARG A 8 23.47 8.01 -20.36
C ARG A 8 22.24 8.93 -20.35
N THR A 9 21.58 9.10 -21.48
CA THR A 9 20.29 9.78 -21.56
C THR A 9 19.34 9.04 -20.64
N ARG A 10 19.05 9.64 -19.49
CA ARG A 10 18.03 9.15 -18.58
C ARG A 10 16.75 9.01 -19.42
N PRO A 11 16.15 7.82 -19.53
CA PRO A 11 14.91 7.65 -20.26
C PRO A 11 13.89 8.68 -19.76
N PRO A 12 13.10 9.30 -20.66
CA PRO A 12 12.08 10.26 -20.24
C PRO A 12 11.22 9.59 -19.17
N ARG A 13 11.17 10.20 -17.98
CA ARG A 13 10.33 9.72 -16.89
C ARG A 13 8.89 9.91 -17.35
N ILE A 14 8.24 8.79 -17.67
CA ILE A 14 6.82 8.78 -18.01
C ILE A 14 6.07 9.37 -16.82
N ASP A 15 5.31 10.45 -17.07
CA ASP A 15 4.54 11.12 -16.03
C ASP A 15 3.28 10.32 -15.73
N TRP A 16 3.43 9.32 -14.87
CA TRP A 16 2.34 8.43 -14.52
C TRP A 16 1.22 9.12 -13.75
N SER A 17 1.51 10.22 -13.03
CA SER A 17 0.49 10.98 -12.29
C SER A 17 -0.60 11.53 -13.21
N ARG A 18 -0.23 11.96 -14.43
CA ARG A 18 -1.18 12.42 -15.44
C ARG A 18 -1.85 11.28 -16.21
N LEU A 19 -1.17 10.14 -16.37
CA LEU A 19 -1.65 9.00 -17.15
C LEU A 19 -2.56 8.06 -16.34
N ASP A 20 -2.36 7.93 -15.04
CA ASP A 20 -3.16 7.07 -14.13
C ASP A 20 -4.68 7.32 -14.24
N PRO A 21 -5.20 8.57 -14.18
CA PRO A 21 -6.63 8.81 -14.31
C PRO A 21 -7.17 8.44 -15.70
N GLN A 22 -6.37 8.60 -16.76
CA GLN A 22 -6.77 8.20 -18.12
C GLN A 22 -6.79 6.67 -18.25
N VAL A 23 -5.81 5.99 -17.66
CA VAL A 23 -5.80 4.53 -17.55
C VAL A 23 -7.04 4.03 -16.82
N ALA A 24 -7.40 4.65 -15.69
CA ALA A 24 -8.59 4.29 -14.92
C ALA A 24 -9.87 4.45 -15.75
N HIS A 25 -10.04 5.59 -16.43
CA HIS A 25 -11.21 5.85 -17.27
C HIS A 25 -11.33 4.87 -18.46
N LEU A 26 -10.21 4.56 -19.12
CA LEU A 26 -10.19 3.59 -20.22
C LEU A 26 -10.48 2.16 -19.73
N ARG A 27 -10.04 1.81 -18.52
CA ARG A 27 -10.35 0.50 -17.91
C ARG A 27 -11.82 0.41 -17.49
N ASP A 28 -12.39 1.49 -16.97
CA ASP A 28 -13.82 1.58 -16.62
C ASP A 28 -14.71 1.39 -17.85
N SER A 29 -14.26 1.90 -19.00
CA SER A 29 -14.90 1.66 -20.31
C SER A 29 -14.76 0.21 -20.83
N GLY A 30 -14.16 -0.70 -20.07
CA GLY A 30 -14.02 -2.13 -20.43
C GLY A 30 -12.94 -2.42 -21.47
N LEU A 31 -12.04 -1.48 -21.78
CA LEU A 31 -11.00 -1.68 -22.78
C LEU A 31 -9.90 -2.61 -22.27
N SER A 32 -9.44 -3.48 -23.16
CA SER A 32 -8.31 -4.37 -22.89
C SER A 32 -7.02 -3.57 -22.67
N ASN A 33 -6.12 -4.05 -21.79
CA ASN A 33 -4.84 -3.38 -21.48
C ASN A 33 -4.02 -3.02 -22.74
N ARG A 34 -4.07 -3.87 -23.77
CA ARG A 34 -3.39 -3.64 -25.06
C ARG A 34 -3.96 -2.42 -25.79
N GLU A 35 -5.27 -2.24 -25.73
CA GLU A 35 -5.98 -1.13 -26.36
C GLU A 35 -5.80 0.17 -25.56
N THR A 36 -5.84 0.09 -24.23
CA THR A 36 -5.45 1.20 -23.36
C THR A 36 -4.03 1.68 -23.65
N ALA A 37 -3.07 0.76 -23.79
CA ALA A 37 -1.68 1.10 -24.12
C ALA A 37 -1.57 1.78 -25.49
N ARG A 38 -2.29 1.28 -26.52
CA ARG A 38 -2.34 1.90 -27.85
C ARG A 38 -2.88 3.33 -27.80
N ARG A 39 -3.99 3.54 -27.10
CA ARG A 39 -4.62 4.87 -26.95
C ARG A 39 -3.73 5.88 -26.23
N LEU A 40 -2.93 5.42 -25.28
CA LEU A 40 -1.99 6.27 -24.54
C LEU A 40 -0.62 6.39 -25.23
N ASN A 41 -0.45 5.80 -26.42
CA ASN A 41 0.83 5.73 -27.14
C ASN A 41 1.96 5.12 -26.28
N LEU A 42 1.62 4.16 -25.42
CA LEU A 42 2.55 3.47 -24.53
C LEU A 42 2.83 2.04 -24.99
N ASN A 43 4.01 1.53 -24.64
CA ASN A 43 4.31 0.12 -24.82
C ASN A 43 3.46 -0.74 -23.87
N VAL A 44 2.91 -1.84 -24.39
CA VAL A 44 2.10 -2.81 -23.62
C VAL A 44 2.86 -3.31 -22.39
N LYS A 45 4.16 -3.60 -22.51
CA LYS A 45 4.99 -4.08 -21.39
C LYS A 45 5.15 -3.04 -20.29
N THR A 46 5.23 -1.76 -20.67
CA THR A 46 5.29 -0.63 -19.74
C THR A 46 3.96 -0.48 -18.99
N MET A 47 2.84 -0.65 -19.70
CA MET A 47 1.50 -0.67 -19.12
C MET A 47 1.30 -1.84 -18.14
N GLU A 48 1.70 -3.06 -18.53
CA GLU A 48 1.61 -4.24 -17.66
C GLU A 48 2.46 -4.10 -16.38
N THR A 49 3.68 -3.57 -16.53
CA THR A 49 4.57 -3.30 -15.41
C THR A 49 3.95 -2.28 -14.45
N ARG A 50 3.36 -1.20 -14.98
CA ARG A 50 2.67 -0.19 -14.18
C ARG A 50 1.46 -0.78 -13.45
N LEU A 51 0.63 -1.57 -14.14
CA LEU A 51 -0.53 -2.23 -13.53
C LEU A 51 -0.12 -3.18 -12.40
N ARG A 52 0.97 -3.94 -12.59
CA ARG A 52 1.54 -4.77 -11.53
C ARG A 52 1.96 -3.92 -10.33
N HIS A 53 2.65 -2.80 -10.58
CA HIS A 53 3.07 -1.88 -9.52
C HIS A 53 1.88 -1.23 -8.79
N LEU A 54 0.81 -0.86 -9.51
CA LEU A 54 -0.42 -0.35 -8.92
C LEU A 54 -1.10 -1.40 -8.04
N ARG A 55 -1.19 -2.66 -8.47
CA ARG A 55 -1.73 -3.74 -7.65
C ARG A 55 -0.91 -3.98 -6.39
N LEU A 56 0.42 -3.96 -6.50
CA LEU A 56 1.31 -4.11 -5.34
C LEU A 56 1.17 -2.94 -4.38
N HIS A 57 1.08 -1.70 -4.89
CA HIS A 57 0.88 -0.53 -4.07
C HIS A 57 -0.50 -0.57 -3.39
N GLN A 58 -1.57 -0.89 -4.11
CA GLN A 58 -2.90 -1.07 -3.53
C GLN A 58 -2.90 -2.17 -2.48
N ALA A 59 -2.31 -3.35 -2.76
CA ALA A 59 -2.19 -4.42 -1.78
C ALA A 59 -1.40 -4.00 -0.54
N ALA A 60 -0.30 -3.27 -0.70
CA ALA A 60 0.47 -2.72 0.42
C ALA A 60 -0.32 -1.65 1.19
N THR A 61 -1.11 -0.82 0.50
CA THR A 61 -1.95 0.20 1.12
C THR A 61 -3.11 -0.44 1.87
N HIS A 62 -3.77 -1.45 1.29
CA HIS A 62 -4.80 -2.26 1.95
C HIS A 62 -4.24 -3.03 3.14
N ALA A 63 -3.03 -3.58 3.04
CA ALA A 63 -2.35 -4.23 4.15
C ALA A 63 -1.99 -3.23 5.26
N ALA A 64 -1.50 -2.04 4.91
CA ALA A 64 -1.21 -0.97 5.86
C ALA A 64 -2.48 -0.45 6.54
N THR A 65 -3.57 -0.23 5.79
CA THR A 65 -4.88 0.15 6.32
C THR A 65 -5.46 -0.97 7.19
N HIS A 66 -5.32 -2.24 6.81
CA HIS A 66 -5.78 -3.37 7.62
C HIS A 66 -4.92 -3.61 8.87
N MET A 67 -3.62 -3.29 8.83
CA MET A 67 -2.76 -3.26 10.03
C MET A 67 -3.10 -2.08 10.94
N ALA A 68 -3.39 -0.90 10.38
CA ALA A 68 -3.77 0.29 11.14
C ALA A 68 -5.16 0.17 11.80
N LEU A 69 -6.08 -0.60 11.23
CA LEU A 69 -7.42 -0.85 11.77
C LEU A 69 -7.49 -2.06 12.73
N ARG A 70 -6.37 -2.75 12.94
CA ARG A 70 -6.23 -3.84 13.92
C ARG A 70 -5.45 -3.35 15.15
N GLY A 71 -5.86 -2.21 15.70
CA GLY A 71 -5.88 -2.12 17.17
C GLY A 71 -6.75 -3.29 17.61
N ASP A 72 -6.14 -4.39 18.05
CA ASP A 72 -6.81 -5.63 18.45
C ASP A 72 -7.43 -5.33 19.84
N GLU A 73 -8.38 -4.39 19.87
CA GLU A 73 -9.10 -3.90 21.04
C GLU A 73 -10.04 -5.00 21.52
N VAL A 74 -9.49 -5.88 22.35
CA VAL A 74 -10.25 -7.00 22.91
C VAL A 74 -10.73 -6.61 24.31
N ARG A 75 -12.05 -6.63 24.51
CA ARG A 75 -12.66 -6.50 25.83
C ARG A 75 -12.40 -7.77 26.64
N ARG A 76 -11.74 -7.65 27.79
CA ARG A 76 -11.36 -8.78 28.64
C ARG A 76 -11.38 -8.41 30.13
N ALA A 77 -11.35 -9.41 31.00
CA ALA A 77 -11.16 -9.22 32.43
C ALA A 77 -9.66 -9.19 32.79
N CYS A 78 -9.29 -8.34 33.75
CA CYS A 78 -7.93 -8.25 34.28
C CYS A 78 -7.56 -9.49 35.09
N LEU A 79 -6.39 -10.08 34.85
CA LEU A 79 -5.94 -11.24 35.62
C LEU A 79 -5.72 -10.93 37.12
N ASN A 80 -5.46 -9.66 37.48
CA ASN A 80 -5.13 -9.28 38.85
C ASN A 80 -6.35 -8.79 39.66
N CYS A 81 -7.30 -8.09 39.03
CA CYS A 81 -8.42 -7.47 39.74
C CYS A 81 -9.80 -7.82 39.15
N ASP A 82 -9.85 -8.71 38.16
CA ASP A 82 -11.06 -9.12 37.42
C ASP A 82 -11.81 -8.00 36.68
N ALA A 83 -11.39 -6.74 36.84
CA ALA A 83 -12.02 -5.59 36.19
C ALA A 83 -12.02 -5.73 34.66
N ALA A 84 -13.16 -5.43 34.04
CA ALA A 84 -13.28 -5.40 32.60
C ALA A 84 -12.49 -4.22 32.02
N PHE A 85 -11.67 -4.46 31.00
CA PHE A 85 -10.91 -3.42 30.30
C PHE A 85 -10.78 -3.72 28.80
N ILE A 86 -10.53 -2.66 28.03
CA ILE A 86 -10.17 -2.76 26.61
C ILE A 86 -8.66 -2.80 26.52
N ALA A 87 -8.16 -3.71 25.71
CA ALA A 87 -6.74 -4.00 25.68
C ALA A 87 -6.23 -3.98 24.26
N ASP A 88 -5.21 -3.17 24.03
CA ASP A 88 -4.62 -2.88 22.73
C ASP A 88 -3.64 -3.97 22.28
N GLY A 89 -4.16 -5.18 22.02
CA GLY A 89 -3.34 -6.32 21.57
C GLY A 89 -3.44 -7.56 22.45
N ARG A 90 -3.51 -8.74 21.83
CA ARG A 90 -3.87 -10.04 22.45
C ARG A 90 -3.06 -10.44 23.70
N PHE A 91 -1.83 -9.95 23.86
CA PHE A 91 -0.95 -10.33 24.97
C PHE A 91 -1.22 -9.56 26.29
N LEU A 92 -1.91 -8.42 26.27
CA LEU A 92 -2.12 -7.58 27.45
C LEU A 92 -3.16 -8.14 28.44
N ARG A 93 -2.74 -8.86 29.48
CA ARG A 93 -3.67 -9.50 30.45
C ARG A 93 -3.98 -8.66 31.70
N LEU A 94 -3.32 -7.53 31.88
CA LEU A 94 -3.51 -6.64 33.01
C LEU A 94 -4.16 -5.33 32.55
N CYS A 95 -5.12 -4.84 33.34
CA CYS A 95 -5.70 -3.52 33.12
C CYS A 95 -4.65 -2.42 33.29
N PRO A 96 -4.89 -1.20 32.78
CA PRO A 96 -3.92 -0.10 32.87
C PRO A 96 -3.40 0.14 34.29
N THR A 97 -4.29 0.07 35.28
CA THR A 97 -3.95 0.28 36.70
C THR A 97 -3.04 -0.81 37.27
N CYS A 98 -3.36 -2.09 37.04
CA CYS A 98 -2.55 -3.19 37.53
C CYS A 98 -1.23 -3.32 36.77
N ARG A 99 -1.19 -2.94 35.49
CA ARG A 99 0.05 -2.91 34.71
C ARG A 99 1.06 -1.91 35.30
N THR A 100 0.62 -0.79 35.84
CA THR A 100 1.53 0.17 36.51
C THR A 100 2.10 -0.38 37.82
N MET A 101 1.43 -1.35 38.46
CA MET A 101 1.87 -1.94 39.74
C MET A 101 2.70 -3.22 39.57
N PHE A 102 2.53 -3.96 38.46
CA PHE A 102 3.09 -5.30 38.26
C PHE A 102 3.83 -5.50 36.93
N GLY A 103 3.90 -4.47 36.09
CA GLY A 103 4.48 -4.51 34.74
C GLY A 103 5.90 -3.96 34.65
#